data_AF-A0AAW1JIR9-F1
#
_entry.id   AF-A0AAW1JIR9-F1
#
_cell.length_a   1.000
_cell.length_b   1.000
_cell.length_c   1.000
_cell.angle_alpha   90.00
_cell.angle_beta   90.00
_cell.angle_gamma   90.00
#
_symmetry.space_group_name_H-M   'P 1'
#
loop_
_entity.id
_entity.type
_entity.pdbx_description
1 polymer ?
#
loop_
_entity_poly.entity_id
_entity_poly.type
_entity_poly.pdbx_seq_one_letter_code
_entity_poly.pdbx_strand_id
1 'polypeptide(L)'
;MKKLGIPVELIKITSWLQERKFKVKILQSLSQERNATEGLPQDSPLSLLLFDIFVIDLPEAITVPNSRVFQFADDTLIVVQGLKLELSLKK
;
A
#
# COMPACT_ATOMS: atom_id res chain seq x y z
N MET A 1 -9.15 -2.10 -9.85
CA MET A 1 -10.60 -1.94 -9.54
C MET A 1 -11.48 -2.97 -10.25
N LYS A 2 -11.50 -3.06 -11.60
CA LYS A 2 -12.30 -4.09 -12.31
C LYS A 2 -11.96 -5.54 -11.91
N LYS A 3 -10.67 -5.87 -11.74
CA LYS A 3 -10.22 -7.21 -11.30
C LYS A 3 -10.80 -7.63 -9.93
N LEU A 4 -11.10 -6.66 -9.08
CA LEU A 4 -11.65 -6.86 -7.73
C LEU A 4 -13.19 -6.80 -7.72
N GLY A 5 -13.85 -6.73 -8.88
CA GLY A 5 -15.32 -6.62 -8.97
C GLY A 5 -15.89 -5.28 -8.46
N ILE A 6 -15.04 -4.27 -8.25
CA ILE A 6 -15.47 -2.97 -7.72
C ILE A 6 -16.29 -2.23 -8.80
N PRO A 7 -17.52 -1.75 -8.46
CA PRO A 7 -18.37 -1.01 -9.38
C PRO A 7 -17.67 0.17 -10.07
N VAL A 8 -17.99 0.38 -11.35
CA VAL A 8 -17.39 1.42 -12.19
C VAL A 8 -17.71 2.82 -11.67
N GLU A 9 -18.82 2.98 -10.97
CA GLU A 9 -19.27 4.23 -10.35
C GLU A 9 -18.29 4.71 -9.26
N LEU A 10 -17.54 3.78 -8.64
CA LEU A 10 -16.48 4.09 -7.67
C LEU A 10 -15.17 4.54 -8.33
N ILE A 11 -15.06 4.54 -9.67
CA ILE A 11 -13.91 5.09 -10.41
C ILE A 11 -13.70 6.58 -10.12
N LYS A 12 -14.70 7.30 -9.60
CA LYS A 12 -14.53 8.68 -9.13
C LYS A 12 -13.40 8.86 -8.10
N ILE A 13 -12.95 7.80 -7.45
CA ILE A 13 -11.77 7.83 -6.56
C ILE A 13 -10.50 8.30 -7.29
N THR A 14 -10.39 8.13 -8.62
CA THR A 14 -9.24 8.66 -9.37
C THR A 14 -9.15 10.18 -9.33
N SER A 15 -10.28 10.88 -9.39
CA SER A 15 -10.32 12.34 -9.21
C SER A 15 -9.89 12.78 -7.81
N TRP A 16 -10.10 11.94 -6.79
CA TRP A 16 -9.65 12.21 -5.43
C TRP A 16 -8.11 12.09 -5.28
N LEU A 17 -7.47 11.27 -6.11
CA LEU A 17 -6.01 11.11 -6.14
C LEU A 17 -5.30 12.21 -6.94
N GLN A 18 -6.02 12.89 -7.84
CA GLN A 18 -5.47 13.89 -8.76
C GLN A 18 -5.48 15.30 -8.16
N GLU A 19 -4.59 16.15 -8.68
CA GLU A 19 -4.51 17.60 -8.39
C GLU A 19 -4.42 17.97 -6.89
N ARG A 20 -3.99 17.03 -6.06
CA ARG A 20 -3.79 17.25 -4.63
C ARG A 20 -2.65 18.24 -4.42
N LYS A 21 -2.82 19.10 -3.42
CA LYS A 21 -1.82 20.10 -3.05
C LYS A 21 -1.51 20.02 -1.55
N PHE A 22 -0.29 20.39 -1.18
CA PHE A 22 0.13 20.40 0.22
C PHE A 22 1.04 21.60 0.54
N LYS A 23 1.09 21.93 1.83
CA LYS A 23 2.03 22.89 2.44
C LYS A 23 2.57 22.27 3.72
N VAL A 24 3.81 22.63 4.06
CA VAL A 24 4.47 22.19 5.29
C VAL A 24 4.60 23.38 6.22
N LYS A 25 4.16 23.22 7.48
CA LYS A 25 4.32 24.22 8.53
C LYS A 25 5.43 23.78 9.48
N ILE A 26 6.43 24.65 9.69
CA ILE A 26 7.50 24.46 10.66
C ILE A 26 7.50 25.68 11.57
N LEU A 27 7.16 25.50 12.85
CA LEU A 27 6.97 26.58 13.81
C LEU A 27 5.96 27.63 13.30
N GLN A 28 6.43 28.86 13.05
CA GLN A 28 5.62 29.96 12.52
C GLN A 28 5.75 30.15 10.99
N SER A 29 6.58 29.33 10.32
CA SER A 29 6.79 29.42 8.88
C SER A 29 5.93 28.40 8.13
N LEU A 30 5.37 28.82 7.00
CA LEU A 30 4.60 27.98 6.09
C LEU A 30 5.31 27.93 4.73
N SER A 31 5.46 26.73 4.16
CA SER A 31 6.04 26.56 2.84
C SER A 31 5.12 27.12 1.75
N GLN A 32 5.70 27.32 0.56
CA GLN A 32 4.91 27.47 -0.66
C GLN A 32 4.09 26.21 -0.92
N GLU A 33 2.98 26.40 -1.65
CA GLU A 33 2.13 25.31 -2.11
C GLU A 33 2.88 24.41 -3.10
N ARG A 34 2.70 23.10 -2.97
CA ARG A 34 3.26 22.10 -3.88
C ARG A 34 2.20 21.08 -4.28
N ASN A 35 2.36 20.49 -5.45
CA ASN A 35 1.50 19.40 -5.91
C ASN A 35 1.97 18.08 -5.29
N ALA A 36 1.03 17.28 -4.79
CA ALA A 36 1.26 15.90 -4.38
C ALA A 36 0.96 14.98 -5.57
N THR A 37 2.00 14.60 -6.30
CA THR A 37 1.91 13.73 -7.48
C THR A 37 1.84 12.25 -7.12
N GLU A 38 2.28 11.89 -5.92
CA GLU A 38 2.41 10.52 -5.46
C GLU A 38 1.86 10.36 -4.03
N GLY A 39 1.72 9.11 -3.62
CA GLY A 39 1.24 8.73 -2.30
C GLY A 39 -0.24 9.03 -2.06
N LEU A 40 -0.68 8.75 -0.84
CA LEU A 40 -2.05 8.97 -0.38
C LEU A 40 -2.07 10.02 0.74
N PRO A 41 -3.10 10.85 0.86
CA PRO A 41 -3.28 11.73 2.02
C PRO A 41 -3.24 10.95 3.34
N GLN A 42 -2.28 11.25 4.21
CA GLN A 42 -2.29 10.69 5.56
C GLN A 42 -3.50 11.28 6.32
N ASP A 43 -4.13 10.48 7.19
CA ASP A 43 -5.34 10.82 7.95
C ASP A 43 -6.69 10.75 7.19
N SER A 44 -6.70 10.16 5.98
CA SER A 44 -7.96 9.83 5.29
C SER A 44 -8.32 8.35 5.46
N PRO A 45 -9.54 8.01 5.92
CA PRO A 45 -10.02 6.63 5.91
C PRO A 45 -10.01 5.98 4.52
N LEU A 46 -10.19 6.79 3.46
CA LEU A 46 -10.10 6.32 2.08
C LEU A 46 -8.66 5.96 1.69
N SER A 47 -7.65 6.65 2.24
CA SER A 47 -6.25 6.28 2.00
C SER A 47 -5.92 4.89 2.51
N LEU A 48 -6.42 4.52 3.69
CA LEU A 48 -6.18 3.19 4.26
C LEU A 48 -6.73 2.10 3.32
N LEU A 49 -7.98 2.24 2.90
CA LEU A 49 -8.60 1.29 1.97
C LEU A 49 -7.85 1.22 0.63
N LEU A 50 -7.42 2.36 0.09
CA LEU A 50 -6.70 2.40 -1.17
C LEU A 50 -5.30 1.80 -1.06
N PHE A 51 -4.65 1.97 0.08
CA PHE A 51 -3.38 1.33 0.36
C PHE A 51 -3.54 -0.20 0.43
N ASP A 52 -4.54 -0.69 1.18
CA ASP A 52 -4.82 -2.13 1.27
C ASP A 52 -5.13 -2.73 -0.12
N ILE A 53 -5.91 -2.03 -0.95
CA ILE A 53 -6.17 -2.42 -2.34
C ILE A 53 -4.88 -2.44 -3.18
N PHE A 54 -3.96 -1.51 -2.94
CA PHE A 54 -2.70 -1.41 -3.69
C PHE A 54 -1.75 -2.57 -3.36
N VAL A 55 -1.78 -3.08 -2.13
CA VAL A 55 -0.87 -4.16 -1.67
C VAL A 55 -1.52 -5.54 -1.60
N ILE A 56 -2.80 -5.67 -1.98
CA ILE A 56 -3.59 -6.90 -1.79
C ILE A 56 -3.02 -8.14 -2.49
N ASP A 57 -2.27 -7.95 -3.57
CA ASP A 57 -1.65 -9.02 -4.35
C ASP A 57 -0.22 -9.37 -3.90
N LEU A 58 0.35 -8.61 -2.95
CA LEU A 58 1.68 -8.86 -2.42
C LEU A 58 1.85 -10.27 -1.83
N PRO A 59 0.92 -10.81 -1.03
CA PRO A 59 1.07 -12.16 -0.48
C PRO A 59 1.10 -13.26 -1.55
N GLU A 60 0.34 -13.10 -2.64
CA GLU A 60 0.33 -14.04 -3.77
C GLU A 60 1.59 -13.93 -4.62
N ALA A 61 2.19 -12.75 -4.70
CA ALA A 61 3.44 -12.52 -5.44
C ALA A 61 4.67 -13.13 -4.74
N ILE A 62 4.59 -13.41 -3.44
CA ILE A 62 5.68 -14.03 -2.66
C ILE A 62 5.61 -15.56 -2.82
N THR A 63 6.44 -16.10 -3.70
CA THR A 63 6.41 -17.53 -4.09
C THR A 63 7.35 -18.43 -3.27
N VAL A 64 7.68 -18.07 -2.03
CA VAL A 64 8.64 -18.85 -1.22
C VAL A 64 8.02 -20.20 -0.84
N PRO A 65 8.65 -21.35 -1.18
CA PRO A 65 8.12 -22.67 -0.84
C PRO A 65 7.98 -22.88 0.66
N ASN A 66 6.95 -23.62 1.09
CA ASN A 66 6.68 -23.91 2.51
C ASN A 66 6.65 -22.66 3.42
N SER A 67 6.23 -21.53 2.84
CA SER A 67 6.10 -20.28 3.58
C SER A 67 4.64 -19.93 3.87
N ARG A 68 4.44 -19.12 4.90
CA ARG A 68 3.19 -18.41 5.17
C ARG A 68 3.48 -16.93 5.16
N VAL A 69 2.68 -16.17 4.44
CA VAL A 69 2.76 -14.71 4.42
C VAL A 69 1.60 -14.14 5.23
N PHE A 70 1.93 -13.25 6.15
CA PHE A 70 0.97 -12.44 6.90
C PHE A 70 1.25 -10.98 6.57
N GLN A 71 0.20 -10.20 6.35
CA GLN A 71 0.32 -8.80 6.00
C GLN A 71 -0.65 -7.99 6.86
N PHE A 72 -0.19 -6.85 7.36
CA PHE A 72 -1.01 -5.87 8.05
C PHE A 72 -0.51 -4.48 7.71
N ALA A 73 -1.33 -3.67 7.01
CA ALA A 73 -0.89 -2.42 6.43
C ALA A 73 0.43 -2.60 5.65
N ASP A 74 1.47 -1.83 5.97
CA ASP A 74 2.79 -1.90 5.33
C ASP A 74 3.68 -3.04 5.87
N ASP A 75 3.36 -3.60 7.03
CA ASP A 75 4.10 -4.72 7.61
C ASP A 75 3.78 -6.03 6.91
N THR A 76 4.82 -6.73 6.45
CA THR A 76 4.72 -8.07 5.85
C THR A 76 5.65 -9.05 6.55
N LEU A 77 5.08 -10.11 7.11
CA LEU A 77 5.79 -11.19 7.79
C LEU A 77 5.77 -12.45 6.92
N ILE A 78 6.95 -12.97 6.61
CA ILE A 78 7.11 -14.25 5.92
C ILE A 78 7.64 -15.28 6.93
N VAL A 79 6.86 -16.32 7.18
CA VAL A 79 7.20 -17.42 8.08
C VAL A 79 7.58 -18.62 7.23
N VAL A 80 8.79 -19.12 7.39
CA VAL A 80 9.29 -20.33 6.70
C VAL A 80 9.66 -21.39 7.73
N GLN A 81 9.41 -22.66 7.42
CA GLN A 81 9.80 -23.79 8.26
C GLN A 81 10.75 -24.72 7.49
N GLY A 82 11.89 -25.06 8.10
CA GLY A 82 12.82 -26.03 7.54
C GLY A 82 13.91 -26.44 8.53
N LEU A 83 14.50 -27.62 8.30
CA LEU A 83 15.52 -28.23 9.16
C LEU A 83 16.87 -27.50 9.14
N LYS A 84 17.13 -26.70 8.09
CA LYS A 84 18.27 -25.79 7.96
C LYS A 84 17.78 -24.51 7.29
N LEU A 85 18.27 -23.34 7.74
CA LEU A 85 17.91 -22.03 7.18
C LEU A 85 18.08 -21.97 5.65
N GLU A 86 19.15 -22.58 5.15
CA GLU A 86 19.45 -22.67 3.71
C GLU A 86 18.43 -23.50 2.92
N LEU A 87 17.74 -24.43 3.57
CA LEU A 87 16.68 -25.23 2.95
C LEU A 87 15.33 -24.50 3.01
N SER A 88 15.13 -23.63 4.01
CA SER A 88 13.92 -22.82 4.19
C SER A 88 13.83 -21.62 3.23
N LEU A 89 14.93 -21.26 2.57
CA LEU A 89 15.04 -20.10 1.66
C LEU A 89 15.29 -20.49 0.19
N LYS A 90 15.22 -21.78 -0.16
CA LYS A 90 15.43 -22.23 -1.55
C LYS A 90 14.24 -21.83 -2.43
N LYS A 91 14.54 -21.09 -3.50
CA LYS A 91 13.64 -20.80 -4.62
C LYS A 91 13.39 -22.05 -5.45
#